data_AF-A0A9D1JQQ8-F1
#
_entry.id   AF-A0A9D1JQQ8-F1
#
_cell.length_a   1.000
_cell.length_b   1.000
_cell.length_c   1.000
_cell.angle_alpha   90.00
_cell.angle_beta   90.00
_cell.angle_gamma   90.00
#
_symmetry.space_group_name_H-M   'P 1'
#
loop_
_entity.id
_entity.type
_entity.pdbx_description
1 polymer ?
#
loop_
_entity_poly.entity_id
_entity_poly.type
_entity_poly.pdbx_seq_one_letter_code
_entity_poly.pdbx_strand_id
1 'polypeptide(L)'
;MSLKSEVYSLLNNASRLCRDCPEAGELLKTIDELRGRLESPLRVAVAGIMKAGKSTFMNALMGADILYTGELETTYTVGWFKYGESPSITVCFRDGTTLEAPFSDLGRWSVRAYEKENPRINDVKYLIIYYPSPVLKQLEFIDTPGLNSVYGTDAQNTMDFLALQGSEDTLYETSMADAVIYAFNRTVAGFDKDILDAFHSGGQSSSPINSLGILTKVDMGGVWDIFSGLTPVEAGKAVTDNVMKNPNVKGLLFSVFPVCAKVVEGYFGLKDEDWEALKLISKTPQEELEELLFDAATFADSTEPAYMALGTPKARRELIRQVGQYGILEIARQLREDKTREEIGEILQEKCGIRAVREILLSHFGNRTFLIKTRYIFNTIRSVIAQIRKNGASGRQMRGICEQLLENIDDLMSSVQTLKELKVLQLYYNGQLKFTDDREQEDFLRVTGEYGRSPEDRLGMPKGSTVAQLEGAAREKVALWHGKASGFMLSGTYVEAASTLARSYEQMYYHLNALVEE
;
A
#
# COMPACT_ATOMS: atom_id res chain seq x y z
N MET A 1 -24.35 -16.88 2.54
CA MET A 1 -24.53 -15.42 2.63
C MET A 1 -23.17 -14.76 2.38
N SER A 2 -23.14 -13.51 1.92
CA SER A 2 -21.87 -12.79 1.73
C SER A 2 -21.30 -12.41 3.10
N LEU A 3 -19.99 -12.62 3.31
CA LEU A 3 -19.26 -12.17 4.51
C LEU A 3 -19.59 -10.71 4.87
N LYS A 4 -19.76 -9.85 3.86
CA LYS A 4 -20.15 -8.46 4.04
C LYS A 4 -21.45 -8.35 4.84
N SER A 5 -22.48 -9.11 4.44
CA SER A 5 -23.78 -9.11 5.11
C SER A 5 -23.69 -9.54 6.57
N GLU A 6 -22.88 -10.55 6.86
CA GLU A 6 -22.75 -11.10 8.22
C GLU A 6 -22.04 -10.12 9.16
N VAL A 7 -20.98 -9.46 8.69
CA VAL A 7 -20.29 -8.41 9.45
C VAL A 7 -21.21 -7.21 9.71
N TYR A 8 -21.95 -6.74 8.70
CA TYR A 8 -22.92 -5.65 8.90
C TYR A 8 -24.04 -6.06 9.86
N SER A 9 -24.51 -7.31 9.79
CA SER A 9 -25.51 -7.83 10.73
C SER A 9 -24.99 -7.84 12.17
N LEU A 10 -23.74 -8.27 12.38
CA LEU A 10 -23.09 -8.26 13.68
C LEU A 10 -22.98 -6.84 14.23
N LEU A 11 -22.49 -5.88 13.43
CA LEU A 11 -22.35 -4.49 13.86
C LEU A 11 -23.70 -3.82 14.14
N ASN A 12 -24.71 -4.07 13.31
CA ASN A 12 -26.06 -3.55 13.54
C ASN A 12 -26.69 -4.10 14.82
N ASN A 13 -26.50 -5.40 15.08
CA ASN A 13 -26.93 -6.02 16.33
C ASN A 13 -26.18 -5.39 17.52
N ALA A 14 -24.86 -5.17 17.37
CA ALA A 14 -24.03 -4.54 18.39
C ALA A 14 -24.48 -3.13 18.73
N SER A 15 -24.69 -2.27 17.73
CA SER A 15 -25.21 -0.91 17.92
C SER A 15 -26.59 -0.93 18.59
N ARG A 16 -27.47 -1.88 18.22
CA ARG A 16 -28.80 -2.02 18.83
C ARG A 16 -28.69 -2.37 20.32
N LEU A 17 -27.92 -3.41 20.66
CA LEU A 17 -27.70 -3.83 22.05
C LEU A 17 -27.09 -2.71 22.90
N CYS A 18 -26.17 -1.92 22.33
CA CYS A 18 -25.55 -0.81 23.04
C CYS A 18 -26.50 0.38 23.23
N ARG A 19 -27.43 0.66 22.31
CA ARG A 19 -28.42 1.74 22.48
C ARG A 19 -29.37 1.50 23.64
N ASP A 20 -29.68 0.23 23.93
CA ASP A 20 -30.55 -0.17 25.03
C ASP A 20 -29.84 -0.14 26.40
N CYS A 21 -28.54 0.24 26.43
CA CYS A 21 -27.70 0.26 27.63
C CYS A 21 -27.00 1.62 27.79
N PRO A 22 -27.41 2.48 28.75
CA PRO A 22 -26.80 3.80 28.97
C PRO A 22 -25.29 3.76 29.23
N GLU A 23 -24.79 2.67 29.82
CA GLU A 23 -23.39 2.43 30.16
C GLU A 23 -22.53 2.09 28.93
N ALA A 24 -23.16 1.75 27.79
CA ALA A 24 -22.48 1.32 26.58
C ALA A 24 -22.15 2.48 25.61
N GLY A 25 -22.22 3.74 26.07
CA GLY A 25 -22.02 4.91 25.20
C GLY A 25 -20.67 4.95 24.48
N GLU A 26 -19.59 4.58 25.17
CA GLU A 26 -18.25 4.49 24.57
C GLU A 26 -18.18 3.40 23.50
N LEU A 27 -18.68 2.20 23.81
CA LEU A 27 -18.73 1.08 22.87
C LEU A 27 -19.60 1.38 21.64
N LEU A 28 -20.75 2.05 21.84
CA LEU A 28 -21.63 2.47 20.76
C LEU A 28 -20.93 3.45 19.82
N LYS A 29 -20.24 4.45 20.37
CA LYS A 29 -19.45 5.42 19.59
C LYS A 29 -18.39 4.70 18.77
N THR A 30 -17.64 3.77 19.39
CA THR A 30 -16.65 2.96 18.68
C THR A 30 -17.27 2.12 17.57
N ILE A 31 -18.41 1.46 17.80
CA ILE A 31 -19.07 0.64 16.76
C ILE A 31 -19.49 1.51 15.58
N ASP A 32 -20.04 2.70 15.83
CA ASP A 32 -20.47 3.62 14.77
C ASP A 32 -19.27 4.14 13.96
N GLU A 33 -18.14 4.45 14.60
CA GLU A 33 -16.87 4.80 13.93
C GLU A 33 -16.32 3.64 13.09
N LEU A 34 -16.30 2.42 13.64
CA LEU A 34 -15.83 1.21 12.97
C LEU A 34 -16.72 0.83 11.78
N ARG A 35 -18.02 1.11 11.86
CA ARG A 35 -18.93 0.95 10.71
C ARG A 35 -18.55 1.91 9.59
N GLY A 36 -18.31 3.19 9.89
CA GLY A 36 -17.81 4.16 8.90
C GLY A 36 -16.48 3.72 8.26
N ARG A 37 -15.62 3.05 9.04
CA ARG A 37 -14.35 2.49 8.55
C ARG A 37 -14.53 1.40 7.48
N LEU A 38 -15.57 0.56 7.58
CA LEU A 38 -15.89 -0.46 6.56
C LEU A 38 -16.27 0.13 5.22
N GLU A 39 -16.94 1.28 5.24
CA GLU A 39 -17.43 1.96 4.04
C GLU A 39 -16.36 2.86 3.41
N SER A 40 -15.30 3.21 4.15
CA SER A 40 -14.21 4.04 3.62
C SER A 40 -13.41 3.33 2.51
N PRO A 41 -12.72 4.08 1.65
CA PRO A 41 -11.71 3.51 0.75
C PRO A 41 -10.55 2.82 1.51
N LEU A 42 -9.69 2.09 0.78
CA LEU A 42 -8.48 1.46 1.34
C LEU A 42 -7.50 2.55 1.77
N ARG A 43 -7.13 2.62 3.06
CA ARG A 43 -6.11 3.55 3.56
C ARG A 43 -4.73 2.97 3.39
N VAL A 44 -3.89 3.67 2.64
CA VAL A 44 -2.52 3.26 2.33
C VAL A 44 -1.56 4.26 2.94
N ALA A 45 -0.79 3.83 3.94
CA ALA A 45 0.32 4.63 4.45
C ALA A 45 1.55 4.47 3.57
N VAL A 46 2.26 5.57 3.32
CA VAL A 46 3.57 5.54 2.65
C VAL A 46 4.64 5.90 3.66
N ALA A 47 5.46 4.92 4.01
CA ALA A 47 6.53 5.02 4.99
C ALA A 47 7.90 4.80 4.33
N GLY A 48 8.98 5.13 5.02
CA GLY A 48 10.34 4.93 4.51
C GLY A 48 11.30 6.05 4.91
N ILE A 49 12.59 5.82 4.64
CA ILE A 49 13.68 6.72 5.03
C ILE A 49 13.50 8.11 4.38
N MET A 50 14.07 9.14 5.00
CA MET A 50 14.09 10.49 4.44
C MET A 50 14.72 10.49 3.05
N LYS A 51 14.15 11.28 2.13
CA LYS A 51 14.60 11.42 0.73
C LYS A 51 14.47 10.16 -0.14
N ALA A 52 13.74 9.14 0.32
CA ALA A 52 13.41 7.92 -0.42
C ALA A 52 12.36 8.11 -1.54
N GLY A 53 11.98 9.34 -1.90
CA GLY A 53 11.06 9.59 -3.01
C GLY A 53 9.57 9.32 -2.71
N LYS A 54 9.16 9.24 -1.43
CA LYS A 54 7.77 9.00 -1.00
C LYS A 54 6.78 10.00 -1.61
N SER A 55 7.00 11.29 -1.37
CA SER A 55 6.11 12.36 -1.85
C SER A 55 6.02 12.39 -3.37
N THR A 56 7.16 12.19 -4.07
CA THR A 56 7.19 12.04 -5.53
C THR A 56 6.40 10.84 -6.02
N PHE A 57 6.50 9.69 -5.32
CA PHE A 57 5.70 8.51 -5.63
C PHE A 57 4.21 8.74 -5.41
N MET A 58 3.82 9.40 -4.31
CA MET A 58 2.42 9.73 -4.04
C MET A 58 1.84 10.70 -5.07
N ASN A 59 2.59 11.73 -5.47
CA ASN A 59 2.19 12.64 -6.56
C ASN A 59 1.99 11.88 -7.88
N ALA A 60 2.94 11.03 -8.25
CA ALA A 60 2.84 10.19 -9.44
C ALA A 60 1.62 9.26 -9.42
N LEU A 61 1.31 8.67 -8.25
CA LEU A 61 0.18 7.76 -8.08
C LEU A 61 -1.17 8.50 -8.09
N MET A 62 -1.22 9.72 -7.55
CA MET A 62 -2.39 10.60 -7.57
C MET A 62 -2.60 11.29 -8.92
N GLY A 63 -1.58 11.30 -9.78
CA GLY A 63 -1.59 11.97 -11.07
C GLY A 63 -1.60 13.50 -10.96
N ALA A 64 -1.05 14.03 -9.87
CA ALA A 64 -1.06 15.46 -9.57
C ALA A 64 0.11 15.84 -8.67
N ASP A 65 0.66 17.04 -8.87
CA ASP A 65 1.70 17.63 -8.02
C ASP A 65 1.05 18.31 -6.81
N ILE A 66 0.81 17.54 -5.73
CA ILE A 66 0.08 17.97 -4.54
C ILE A 66 1.04 18.15 -3.36
N LEU A 67 1.87 17.14 -3.12
CA LEU A 67 2.85 17.12 -2.04
C LEU A 67 4.09 17.91 -2.43
N TYR A 68 4.62 18.67 -1.48
CA TYR A 68 5.85 19.42 -1.70
C TYR A 68 7.06 18.47 -1.80
N THR A 69 7.73 18.45 -2.96
CA THR A 69 8.93 17.64 -3.21
C THR A 69 10.18 18.53 -3.35
N GLY A 70 10.99 18.63 -2.28
CA GLY A 70 12.18 19.48 -2.24
C GLY A 70 13.34 18.85 -1.44
N GLU A 71 14.51 19.49 -1.47
CA GLU A 71 15.74 18.96 -0.83
C GLU A 71 15.79 19.14 0.71
N LEU A 72 14.98 20.06 1.24
CA LEU A 72 14.78 20.32 2.67
C LEU A 72 13.77 19.32 3.24
N GLU A 73 13.76 19.11 4.56
CA GLU A 73 12.78 18.26 5.24
C GLU A 73 11.36 18.78 4.95
N THR A 74 10.64 18.09 4.06
CA THR A 74 9.45 18.65 3.44
C THR A 74 8.19 18.51 4.29
N THR A 75 8.11 17.48 5.15
CA THR A 75 6.86 17.15 5.84
C THR A 75 7.06 17.06 7.35
N TYR A 76 6.43 18.00 8.08
CA TYR A 76 6.42 18.05 9.55
C TYR A 76 5.18 17.34 10.14
N THR A 77 4.09 17.30 9.37
CA THR A 77 2.77 16.84 9.83
C THR A 77 2.27 15.71 8.94
N VAL A 78 1.66 14.69 9.55
CA VAL A 78 1.01 13.60 8.82
C VAL A 78 -0.10 14.15 7.91
N GLY A 79 -0.04 13.82 6.62
CA GLY A 79 -1.03 14.25 5.62
C GLY A 79 -1.95 13.09 5.23
N TRP A 80 -3.25 13.24 5.44
CA TRP A 80 -4.25 12.24 5.05
C TRP A 80 -5.05 12.72 3.83
N PHE A 81 -4.72 12.16 2.68
CA PHE A 81 -5.32 12.49 1.38
C PHE A 81 -6.61 11.73 1.16
N LYS A 82 -7.67 12.47 0.85
CA LYS A 82 -9.02 11.97 0.56
C LYS A 82 -9.57 12.57 -0.72
N TYR A 83 -10.53 11.87 -1.32
CA TYR A 83 -11.27 12.44 -2.43
C TYR A 83 -12.13 13.61 -1.94
N GLY A 84 -12.08 14.72 -2.67
CA GLY A 84 -13.04 15.82 -2.57
C GLY A 84 -13.26 16.46 -3.93
N GLU A 85 -14.46 16.98 -4.17
CA GLU A 85 -14.79 17.63 -5.44
C GLU A 85 -14.01 18.92 -5.67
N SER A 86 -13.56 19.57 -4.59
CA SER A 86 -12.75 20.78 -4.62
C SER A 86 -11.57 20.64 -3.65
N PRO A 87 -10.37 21.17 -4.00
CA PRO A 87 -9.23 21.15 -3.10
C PRO A 87 -9.48 21.93 -1.79
N SER A 88 -9.30 21.28 -0.65
CA SER A 88 -9.40 21.91 0.69
C SER A 88 -8.57 21.17 1.74
N ILE A 89 -8.38 21.79 2.90
CA ILE A 89 -7.61 21.22 4.00
C ILE A 89 -8.39 21.37 5.30
N THR A 90 -8.48 20.30 6.09
CA THR A 90 -8.89 20.35 7.49
C THR A 90 -7.67 20.11 8.38
N VAL A 91 -7.26 21.11 9.14
CA VAL A 91 -6.20 21.01 10.14
C VAL A 91 -6.79 20.38 11.40
N CYS A 92 -6.25 19.25 11.86
CA CYS A 92 -6.69 18.58 13.08
C CYS A 92 -5.62 18.76 14.17
N PHE A 93 -5.97 19.47 15.25
CA PHE A 93 -5.05 19.78 16.34
C PHE A 93 -5.01 18.66 17.39
N ARG A 94 -3.95 18.62 18.20
CA ARG A 94 -3.78 17.61 19.27
C ARG A 94 -4.79 17.76 20.41
N ASP A 95 -5.37 18.95 20.58
CA ASP A 95 -6.45 19.22 21.54
C ASP A 95 -7.83 18.73 21.07
N GLY A 96 -7.92 18.17 19.85
CA GLY A 96 -9.15 17.68 19.23
C GLY A 96 -9.93 18.73 18.45
N THR A 97 -9.49 19.99 18.44
CA THR A 97 -10.11 21.04 17.61
C THR A 97 -9.73 20.89 16.14
N THR A 98 -10.56 21.44 15.25
CA THR A 98 -10.33 21.43 13.81
C THR A 98 -10.45 22.83 13.21
N LEU A 99 -9.71 23.08 12.13
CA LEU A 99 -9.74 24.33 11.36
C LEU A 99 -9.80 24.00 9.87
N GLU A 100 -10.85 24.49 9.19
CA GLU A 100 -10.92 24.46 7.73
C GLU A 100 -10.02 25.55 7.15
N ALA A 101 -9.22 25.20 6.16
CA ALA A 101 -8.25 26.06 5.49
C ALA A 101 -8.30 25.85 3.96
N PRO A 102 -8.01 26.90 3.17
CA PRO A 102 -7.90 26.78 1.71
C PRO A 102 -6.69 25.89 1.35
N PHE A 103 -6.77 25.20 0.21
CA PHE A 103 -5.67 24.35 -0.26
C PHE A 103 -4.35 25.11 -0.48
N SER A 104 -4.41 26.41 -0.78
CA SER A 104 -3.22 27.28 -0.88
C SER A 104 -2.37 27.34 0.40
N ASP A 105 -2.98 27.04 1.56
CA ASP A 105 -2.30 27.05 2.85
C ASP A 105 -1.61 25.71 3.17
N LEU A 106 -1.61 24.73 2.25
CA LEU A 106 -0.97 23.42 2.47
C LEU A 106 0.46 23.57 2.97
N GLY A 107 1.27 24.34 2.24
CA GLY A 107 2.67 24.57 2.61
C GLY A 107 2.82 25.13 4.03
N ARG A 108 1.95 26.07 4.41
CA ARG A 108 1.94 26.72 5.74
C ARG A 108 1.64 25.75 6.88
N TRP A 109 0.91 24.67 6.60
CA TRP A 109 0.48 23.69 7.61
C TRP A 109 1.25 22.37 7.54
N SER A 110 2.00 22.09 6.47
CA SER A 110 2.70 20.81 6.28
C SER A 110 4.22 20.92 6.18
N VAL A 111 4.77 22.09 5.82
CA VAL A 111 6.20 22.26 5.51
C VAL A 111 6.94 22.97 6.65
N ARG A 112 8.04 22.36 7.10
CA ARG A 112 8.88 22.85 8.21
C ARG A 112 9.40 24.28 8.01
N ALA A 113 9.62 24.68 6.76
CA ALA A 113 10.09 26.03 6.42
C ALA A 113 9.18 27.16 6.95
N TYR A 114 7.87 26.88 7.13
CA TYR A 114 6.90 27.85 7.64
C TYR A 114 6.76 27.86 9.18
N GLU A 115 7.50 27.02 9.91
CA GLU A 115 7.39 26.91 11.38
C GLU A 115 7.58 28.26 12.10
N LYS A 116 8.54 29.07 11.63
CA LYS A 116 8.78 30.41 12.20
C LYS A 116 7.62 31.38 12.00
N GLU A 117 6.90 31.24 10.89
CA GLU A 117 5.77 32.10 10.52
C GLU A 117 4.44 31.58 11.08
N ASN A 118 4.36 30.27 11.31
CA ASN A 118 3.21 29.58 11.86
C ASN A 118 3.62 28.60 12.98
N PRO A 119 3.91 29.09 14.20
CA PRO A 119 4.29 28.23 15.33
C PRO A 119 3.22 27.20 15.69
N ARG A 120 1.96 27.48 15.31
CA ARG A 120 0.80 26.63 15.56
C ARG A 120 0.85 25.31 14.76
N ILE A 121 1.76 25.18 13.79
CA ILE A 121 2.06 23.91 13.10
C ILE A 121 2.48 22.82 14.11
N ASN A 122 3.12 23.23 15.20
CA ASN A 122 3.58 22.34 16.26
C ASN A 122 2.43 21.75 17.08
N ASP A 123 1.23 22.32 17.03
CA ASP A 123 0.03 21.81 17.71
C ASP A 123 -0.80 20.87 16.82
N VAL A 124 -0.41 20.71 15.55
CA VAL A 124 -1.15 19.91 14.59
C VAL A 124 -0.88 18.43 14.82
N LYS A 125 -1.96 17.64 14.91
CA LYS A 125 -1.92 16.18 14.97
C LYS A 125 -1.79 15.57 13.58
N TYR A 126 -2.64 16.00 12.64
CA TYR A 126 -2.58 15.61 11.22
C TYR A 126 -3.40 16.59 10.37
N LEU A 127 -3.20 16.55 9.05
CA LEU A 127 -4.00 17.27 8.06
C LEU A 127 -4.89 16.30 7.31
N ILE A 128 -6.14 16.66 7.06
CA ILE A 128 -6.97 16.01 6.04
C ILE A 128 -6.91 16.88 4.80
N ILE A 129 -6.50 16.30 3.67
CA ILE A 129 -6.30 17.00 2.42
C ILE A 129 -7.27 16.41 1.40
N TYR A 130 -8.25 17.22 1.00
CA TYR A 130 -9.22 16.82 -0.01
C TYR A 130 -8.72 17.24 -1.38
N TYR A 131 -8.74 16.33 -2.36
CA TYR A 131 -8.30 16.62 -3.72
C TYR A 131 -9.10 15.84 -4.77
N PRO A 132 -9.39 16.43 -5.95
CA PRO A 132 -10.21 15.79 -6.98
C PRO A 132 -9.44 14.78 -7.85
N SER A 133 -8.72 13.84 -7.22
CA SER A 133 -8.04 12.76 -7.95
C SER A 133 -8.92 11.49 -8.03
N PRO A 134 -9.11 10.89 -9.23
CA PRO A 134 -9.90 9.66 -9.37
C PRO A 134 -9.40 8.49 -8.52
N VAL A 135 -8.08 8.38 -8.31
CA VAL A 135 -7.53 7.30 -7.47
C VAL A 135 -8.00 7.42 -6.02
N LEU A 136 -8.25 8.65 -5.54
CA LEU A 136 -8.67 8.91 -4.16
C LEU A 136 -10.11 8.47 -3.87
N LYS A 137 -10.90 8.15 -4.92
CA LYS A 137 -12.23 7.53 -4.75
C LYS A 137 -12.13 6.08 -4.29
N GLN A 138 -11.00 5.42 -4.56
CA GLN A 138 -10.77 4.01 -4.27
C GLN A 138 -9.72 3.81 -3.18
N LEU A 139 -8.81 4.78 -3.02
CA LEU A 139 -7.72 4.79 -2.05
C LEU A 139 -7.77 6.07 -1.21
N GLU A 140 -7.34 5.98 0.04
CA GLU A 140 -6.97 7.15 0.84
C GLU A 140 -5.48 7.01 1.15
N PHE A 141 -4.68 8.08 1.03
CA PHE A 141 -3.25 8.00 1.33
C PHE A 141 -2.92 8.69 2.64
N ILE A 142 -1.97 8.11 3.38
CA ILE A 142 -1.40 8.70 4.58
C ILE A 142 0.09 8.93 4.30
N ASP A 143 0.47 10.19 4.10
CA ASP A 143 1.87 10.61 4.04
C ASP A 143 2.39 10.74 5.47
N THR A 144 3.49 10.05 5.76
CA THR A 144 4.11 10.06 7.08
C THR A 144 5.48 10.73 7.04
N PRO A 145 5.80 11.60 8.03
CA PRO A 145 7.15 12.11 8.20
C PRO A 145 8.19 10.97 8.21
N GLY A 146 9.39 11.23 7.68
CA GLY A 146 10.40 10.17 7.53
C GLY A 146 10.83 9.56 8.87
N LEU A 147 10.85 8.23 8.96
CA LEU A 147 11.18 7.46 10.19
C LEU A 147 12.56 7.76 10.80
N ASN A 148 13.48 8.35 10.03
CA ASN A 148 14.85 8.68 10.45
C ASN A 148 15.07 10.18 10.70
N SER A 149 14.03 10.98 10.99
CA SER A 149 14.22 12.37 11.40
C SER A 149 15.06 12.42 12.68
N VAL A 150 16.33 12.76 12.49
CA VAL A 150 17.37 12.89 13.49
C VAL A 150 16.92 13.90 14.56
N TYR A 151 16.72 13.42 15.80
CA TYR A 151 16.33 14.14 17.02
C TYR A 151 14.93 14.82 17.01
N GLY A 152 13.97 14.25 17.77
CA GLY A 152 12.77 14.97 18.23
C GLY A 152 11.43 14.22 18.09
N THR A 153 10.39 14.82 18.66
CA THR A 153 8.97 14.41 18.75
C THR A 153 8.32 13.83 17.47
N ASP A 154 8.91 14.01 16.30
CA ASP A 154 8.29 13.73 14.99
C ASP A 154 8.32 12.25 14.61
N ALA A 155 9.38 11.53 15.00
CA ALA A 155 9.45 10.08 14.87
C ALA A 155 8.39 9.42 15.77
N GLN A 156 8.22 9.91 17.02
CA GLN A 156 7.21 9.41 17.94
C GLN A 156 5.79 9.68 17.42
N ASN A 157 5.50 10.87 16.87
CA ASN A 157 4.20 11.18 16.26
C ASN A 157 3.86 10.25 15.07
N THR A 158 4.86 9.92 14.25
CA THR A 158 4.70 8.99 13.13
C THR A 158 4.42 7.57 13.64
N MET A 159 5.10 7.18 14.71
CA MET A 159 4.95 5.89 15.38
C MET A 159 3.61 5.74 16.10
N ASP A 160 3.14 6.79 16.77
CA ASP A 160 1.85 6.85 17.44
C ASP A 160 0.72 6.84 16.39
N PHE A 161 0.86 7.60 15.31
CA PHE A 161 -0.14 7.65 14.23
C PHE A 161 -0.25 6.33 13.44
N LEU A 162 0.86 5.64 13.22
CA LEU A 162 0.89 4.33 12.57
C LEU A 162 0.63 3.17 13.56
N ALA A 163 0.46 3.45 14.86
CA ALA A 163 0.25 2.47 15.94
C ALA A 163 1.38 1.44 16.09
N LEU A 164 2.60 1.89 15.89
CA LEU A 164 3.78 1.04 15.81
C LEU A 164 4.50 0.92 17.18
N GLN A 165 4.05 1.62 18.22
CA GLN A 165 4.35 1.28 19.61
C GLN A 165 3.07 0.97 20.38
N GLY A 166 2.87 -0.30 20.72
CA GLY A 166 1.95 -0.68 21.78
C GLY A 166 2.60 -0.34 23.13
N SER A 167 2.29 0.82 23.69
CA SER A 167 2.33 0.98 25.14
C SER A 167 0.93 0.65 25.68
N GLU A 168 0.86 0.04 26.87
CA GLU A 168 -0.39 -0.47 27.47
C GLU A 168 -1.46 0.61 27.72
N ASP A 169 -1.11 1.90 27.58
CA ASP A 169 -1.96 3.05 27.92
C ASP A 169 -2.50 3.84 26.71
N THR A 170 -2.03 3.60 25.47
CA THR A 170 -2.53 4.29 24.24
C THR A 170 -3.11 3.33 23.19
N LEU A 171 -3.86 2.33 23.64
CA LEU A 171 -4.59 1.37 22.80
C LEU A 171 -5.61 2.00 21.82
N TYR A 172 -5.98 3.27 22.00
CA TYR A 172 -6.98 3.97 21.18
C TYR A 172 -6.43 4.54 19.85
N GLU A 173 -5.11 4.63 19.67
CA GLU A 173 -4.52 5.08 18.41
C GLU A 173 -4.09 3.87 17.56
N THR A 174 -5.03 2.95 17.33
CA THR A 174 -4.81 1.71 16.58
C THR A 174 -4.75 1.97 15.07
N SER A 175 -3.75 1.39 14.39
CA SER A 175 -3.34 1.62 13.00
C SER A 175 -4.42 2.18 12.07
N MET A 176 -4.22 3.43 11.64
CA MET A 176 -5.10 4.10 10.67
C MET A 176 -4.93 3.54 9.25
N ALA A 177 -3.93 2.70 8.98
CA ALA A 177 -3.61 2.21 7.64
C ALA A 177 -4.05 0.76 7.44
N ASP A 178 -4.74 0.50 6.33
CA ASP A 178 -5.12 -0.84 5.89
C ASP A 178 -3.96 -1.54 5.16
N ALA A 179 -3.10 -0.77 4.50
CA ALA A 179 -1.87 -1.22 3.86
C ALA A 179 -0.74 -0.21 4.05
N VAL A 180 0.51 -0.67 3.99
CA VAL A 180 1.71 0.18 4.11
C VAL A 180 2.63 -0.05 2.92
N ILE A 181 3.04 1.02 2.27
CA ILE A 181 4.08 1.03 1.24
C ILE A 181 5.35 1.55 1.86
N TYR A 182 6.42 0.77 1.80
CA TYR A 182 7.73 1.17 2.24
C TYR A 182 8.58 1.58 1.04
N ALA A 183 9.01 2.84 1.02
CA ALA A 183 9.87 3.38 -0.02
C ALA A 183 11.34 3.36 0.37
N PHE A 184 12.18 2.92 -0.56
CA PHE A 184 13.62 2.78 -0.38
C PHE A 184 14.38 3.36 -1.57
N ASN A 185 15.60 3.83 -1.31
CA ASN A 185 16.51 4.36 -2.34
C ASN A 185 17.97 4.01 -2.02
N ARG A 186 18.53 2.94 -2.60
CA ARG A 186 20.00 2.75 -2.74
C ARG A 186 20.36 1.43 -3.41
N THR A 187 21.42 1.49 -4.21
CA THR A 187 22.10 0.40 -4.88
C THR A 187 23.01 -0.37 -3.91
N VAL A 188 22.62 -1.62 -3.61
CA VAL A 188 23.44 -2.76 -3.13
C VAL A 188 24.53 -2.47 -2.07
N ALA A 189 24.12 -2.44 -0.80
CA ALA A 189 24.71 -3.12 0.37
C ALA A 189 24.00 -2.52 1.61
N GLY A 190 23.09 -3.27 2.25
CA GLY A 190 22.32 -2.78 3.38
C GLY A 190 20.86 -2.39 3.09
N PHE A 191 20.35 -2.65 1.88
CA PHE A 191 18.92 -2.47 1.55
C PHE A 191 18.00 -3.26 2.50
N ASP A 192 18.36 -4.52 2.76
CA ASP A 192 17.65 -5.35 3.73
C ASP A 192 17.71 -4.77 5.13
N LYS A 193 18.81 -4.10 5.48
CA LYS A 193 18.95 -3.41 6.76
C LYS A 193 18.07 -2.18 6.83
N ASP A 194 17.95 -1.40 5.76
CA ASP A 194 17.05 -0.24 5.70
C ASP A 194 15.58 -0.66 5.83
N ILE A 195 15.20 -1.77 5.18
CA ILE A 195 13.92 -2.44 5.38
C ILE A 195 13.77 -2.80 6.86
N LEU A 196 14.68 -3.62 7.38
CA LEU A 196 14.60 -4.16 8.74
C LEU A 196 14.60 -3.04 9.78
N ASP A 197 15.40 -2.01 9.62
CA ASP A 197 15.47 -0.84 10.51
C ASP A 197 14.16 -0.03 10.43
N ALA A 198 13.58 0.18 9.24
CA ALA A 198 12.28 0.83 9.10
C ALA A 198 11.14 0.02 9.76
N PHE A 199 11.21 -1.31 9.71
CA PHE A 199 10.23 -2.22 10.33
C PHE A 199 10.44 -2.39 11.83
N HIS A 200 11.68 -2.47 12.30
CA HIS A 200 12.02 -2.59 13.72
C HIS A 200 11.75 -1.28 14.46
N SER A 201 12.06 -0.14 13.83
CA SER A 201 11.67 1.17 14.32
C SER A 201 10.18 1.37 14.27
N GLY A 202 9.49 0.63 13.39
CA GLY A 202 8.07 0.68 13.04
C GLY A 202 7.20 -0.43 13.62
N GLY A 203 7.53 -1.04 14.77
CA GLY A 203 6.54 -1.82 15.53
C GLY A 203 6.10 -3.17 14.97
N GLN A 204 5.73 -4.06 15.89
CA GLN A 204 5.46 -5.49 15.70
C GLN A 204 4.20 -5.88 14.88
N SER A 205 3.65 -5.03 13.99
CA SER A 205 2.38 -5.34 13.28
C SER A 205 2.46 -5.45 11.75
N SER A 206 3.64 -5.27 11.15
CA SER A 206 3.80 -5.43 9.70
C SER A 206 3.87 -6.91 9.30
N SER A 207 3.07 -7.29 8.32
CA SER A 207 3.10 -8.61 7.68
C SER A 207 3.01 -8.46 6.17
N PRO A 208 3.49 -9.41 5.36
CA PRO A 208 3.29 -9.43 3.92
C PRO A 208 1.80 -9.34 3.51
N ILE A 209 0.89 -9.63 4.44
CA ILE A 209 -0.56 -9.45 4.25
C ILE A 209 -0.95 -8.01 3.91
N ASN A 210 -0.24 -7.00 4.45
CA ASN A 210 -0.60 -5.58 4.33
C ASN A 210 0.57 -4.67 3.90
N SER A 211 1.74 -5.22 3.58
CA SER A 211 2.94 -4.41 3.35
C SER A 211 3.56 -4.64 1.97
N LEU A 212 3.93 -3.54 1.29
CA LEU A 212 4.57 -3.53 -0.02
C LEU A 212 5.85 -2.72 0.00
N GLY A 213 6.88 -3.14 -0.73
CA GLY A 213 8.07 -2.34 -0.97
C GLY A 213 8.04 -1.63 -2.32
N ILE A 214 8.61 -0.44 -2.39
CA ILE A 214 8.98 0.22 -3.65
C ILE A 214 10.46 0.60 -3.64
N LEU A 215 11.17 0.22 -4.70
CA LEU A 215 12.52 0.67 -4.99
C LEU A 215 12.42 1.90 -5.89
N THR A 216 12.66 3.07 -5.32
CA THR A 216 12.55 4.35 -6.03
C THR A 216 13.87 4.71 -6.72
N LYS A 217 13.78 5.61 -7.70
CA LYS A 217 14.94 6.19 -8.42
C LYS A 217 15.77 5.15 -9.17
N VAL A 218 15.11 4.14 -9.76
CA VAL A 218 15.79 3.10 -10.56
C VAL A 218 16.34 3.63 -11.88
N ASP A 219 15.95 4.84 -12.28
CA ASP A 219 16.53 5.64 -13.36
C ASP A 219 17.86 6.30 -12.97
N MET A 220 18.31 6.17 -11.71
CA MET A 220 19.54 6.78 -11.20
C MET A 220 20.42 5.73 -10.50
N GLY A 221 21.66 6.13 -10.18
CA GLY A 221 22.50 5.39 -9.21
C GLY A 221 23.06 4.07 -9.71
N GLY A 222 23.19 3.89 -11.02
CA GLY A 222 23.83 2.73 -11.66
C GLY A 222 22.96 1.49 -11.82
N VAL A 223 21.66 1.57 -11.51
CA VAL A 223 20.69 0.47 -11.78
C VAL A 223 20.38 0.37 -13.26
N TRP A 224 20.21 1.51 -13.92
CA TRP A 224 19.85 1.62 -15.32
C TRP A 224 20.97 2.28 -16.11
N ASP A 225 21.21 1.75 -17.31
CA ASP A 225 22.12 2.30 -18.32
C ASP A 225 21.30 2.67 -19.55
N ILE A 226 21.48 3.90 -20.04
CA ILE A 226 20.76 4.45 -21.18
C ILE A 226 20.98 3.62 -22.46
N PHE A 227 22.12 2.93 -22.58
CA PHE A 227 22.44 2.08 -23.73
C PHE A 227 22.00 0.61 -23.57
N SER A 228 21.41 0.24 -22.44
CA SER A 228 21.05 -1.16 -22.16
C SER A 228 19.89 -1.68 -23.01
N GLY A 229 19.13 -0.81 -23.66
CA GLY A 229 17.88 -1.13 -24.36
C GLY A 229 16.72 -1.53 -23.43
N LEU A 230 16.96 -1.61 -22.11
CA LEU A 230 15.95 -1.87 -21.10
C LEU A 230 15.38 -0.56 -20.56
N THR A 231 14.14 -0.59 -20.10
CA THR A 231 13.60 0.46 -19.23
C THR A 231 14.23 0.40 -17.83
N PRO A 232 14.26 1.51 -17.07
CA PRO A 232 14.76 1.50 -15.70
C PRO A 232 14.05 0.50 -14.77
N VAL A 233 12.75 0.28 -14.99
CA VAL A 233 11.94 -0.67 -14.22
C VAL A 233 12.33 -2.11 -14.54
N GLU A 234 12.60 -2.44 -15.81
CA GLU A 234 13.11 -3.75 -16.21
C GLU A 234 14.50 -4.00 -15.62
N ALA A 235 15.40 -3.01 -15.69
CA ALA A 235 16.73 -3.10 -15.08
C ALA A 235 16.65 -3.26 -13.55
N GLY A 236 15.75 -2.50 -12.90
CA GLY A 236 15.50 -2.58 -11.47
C GLY A 236 14.90 -3.90 -10.98
N LYS A 237 14.26 -4.66 -11.87
CA LYS A 237 13.59 -5.93 -11.51
C LYS A 237 14.58 -6.96 -10.97
N ALA A 238 15.78 -7.06 -11.54
CA ALA A 238 16.82 -7.97 -11.05
C ALA A 238 17.22 -7.65 -9.60
N VAL A 239 17.24 -6.35 -9.24
CA VAL A 239 17.53 -5.89 -7.88
C VAL A 239 16.42 -6.28 -6.92
N THR A 240 15.15 -6.00 -7.28
CA THR A 240 14.01 -6.33 -6.43
C THR A 240 13.80 -7.83 -6.26
N ASP A 241 14.02 -8.62 -7.31
CA ASP A 241 13.95 -10.08 -7.25
C ASP A 241 15.04 -10.65 -6.32
N ASN A 242 16.24 -10.06 -6.34
CA ASN A 242 17.31 -10.47 -5.44
C ASN A 242 17.00 -10.15 -3.97
N VAL A 243 16.42 -8.97 -3.70
CA VAL A 243 15.94 -8.58 -2.37
C VAL A 243 14.90 -9.56 -1.84
N MET A 244 13.93 -9.94 -2.68
CA MET A 244 12.85 -10.86 -2.29
C MET A 244 13.33 -12.30 -2.01
N LYS A 245 14.58 -12.65 -2.35
CA LYS A 245 15.20 -13.91 -1.93
C LYS A 245 15.59 -13.91 -0.45
N ASN A 246 15.73 -12.74 0.19
CA ASN A 246 16.03 -12.67 1.63
C ASN A 246 14.80 -13.09 2.45
N PRO A 247 14.86 -14.17 3.26
CA PRO A 247 13.74 -14.64 4.06
C PRO A 247 13.20 -13.58 5.04
N ASN A 248 14.06 -12.72 5.57
CA ASN A 248 13.66 -11.66 6.49
C ASN A 248 12.81 -10.60 5.78
N VAL A 249 13.14 -10.26 4.54
CA VAL A 249 12.35 -9.31 3.74
C VAL A 249 11.04 -9.95 3.29
N LYS A 250 11.07 -11.22 2.84
CA LYS A 250 9.87 -11.98 2.47
C LYS A 250 8.89 -12.16 3.63
N GLY A 251 9.39 -12.18 4.87
CA GLY A 251 8.58 -12.20 6.09
C GLY A 251 7.95 -10.85 6.45
N LEU A 252 8.30 -9.76 5.76
CA LEU A 252 7.83 -8.41 6.03
C LEU A 252 7.03 -7.81 4.88
N LEU A 253 7.45 -8.06 3.63
CA LEU A 253 6.89 -7.48 2.42
C LEU A 253 6.28 -8.55 1.52
N PHE A 254 5.12 -8.22 0.94
CA PHE A 254 4.50 -9.04 -0.11
C PHE A 254 5.38 -9.13 -1.36
N SER A 255 5.85 -7.98 -1.82
CA SER A 255 6.70 -7.82 -2.99
C SER A 255 7.40 -6.46 -2.95
N VAL A 256 8.42 -6.28 -3.78
CA VAL A 256 9.12 -5.01 -3.98
C VAL A 256 9.04 -4.64 -5.45
N PHE A 257 8.52 -3.44 -5.75
CA PHE A 257 8.37 -2.94 -7.12
C PHE A 257 9.41 -1.86 -7.44
N PRO A 258 10.16 -1.97 -8.55
CA PRO A 258 10.99 -0.87 -9.04
C PRO A 258 10.10 0.23 -9.65
N VAL A 259 10.36 1.50 -9.31
CA VAL A 259 9.56 2.64 -9.77
C VAL A 259 10.40 3.86 -10.15
N CYS A 260 9.98 4.51 -11.25
CA CYS A 260 10.51 5.80 -11.73
C CYS A 260 9.47 6.91 -11.52
N ALA A 261 9.10 7.13 -10.26
CA ALA A 261 8.04 8.08 -9.92
C ALA A 261 8.32 9.51 -10.39
N LYS A 262 9.59 9.93 -10.45
CA LYS A 262 9.96 11.30 -10.84
C LYS A 262 9.55 11.62 -12.28
N VAL A 263 9.69 10.66 -13.18
CA VAL A 263 9.30 10.79 -14.59
C VAL A 263 7.80 11.07 -14.72
N VAL A 264 6.99 10.29 -13.99
CA VAL A 264 5.53 10.41 -14.02
C VAL A 264 5.05 11.67 -13.31
N GLU A 265 5.61 12.01 -12.15
CA GLU A 265 5.35 13.28 -11.47
C GLU A 265 5.69 14.47 -12.37
N GLY A 266 6.89 14.49 -12.97
CA GLY A 266 7.35 15.55 -13.85
C GLY A 266 6.49 15.70 -15.09
N TYR A 267 6.03 14.58 -15.67
CA TYR A 267 5.15 14.58 -16.83
C TYR A 267 3.86 15.38 -16.58
N PHE A 268 3.24 15.24 -15.41
CA PHE A 268 2.03 16.02 -15.06
C PHE A 268 2.32 17.51 -14.83
N GLY A 269 3.58 17.88 -14.59
CA GLY A 269 4.04 19.26 -14.44
C GLY A 269 4.50 19.94 -15.74
N LEU A 270 4.58 19.22 -16.86
CA LEU A 270 5.08 19.75 -18.13
C LEU A 270 4.15 20.85 -18.69
N LYS A 271 4.73 22.01 -18.98
CA LYS A 271 4.05 23.14 -19.60
C LYS A 271 4.16 23.09 -21.12
N ASP A 272 3.40 23.91 -21.83
CA ASP A 272 3.45 23.94 -23.29
C ASP A 272 4.85 24.26 -23.83
N GLU A 273 5.61 25.11 -23.16
CA GLU A 273 7.03 25.39 -23.50
C GLU A 273 7.90 24.13 -23.42
N ASP A 274 7.68 23.28 -22.41
CA ASP A 274 8.40 22.03 -22.22
C ASP A 274 8.04 21.03 -23.33
N TRP A 275 6.77 20.97 -23.72
CA TRP A 275 6.29 20.16 -24.84
C TRP A 275 6.87 20.59 -26.18
N GLU A 276 7.02 21.89 -26.44
CA GLU A 276 7.67 22.38 -27.66
C GLU A 276 9.16 22.01 -27.70
N ALA A 277 9.85 22.05 -26.55
CA ALA A 277 11.23 21.57 -26.45
C ALA A 277 11.31 20.04 -26.69
N LEU A 278 10.40 19.25 -26.13
CA LEU A 278 10.35 17.80 -26.34
C LEU A 278 10.05 17.43 -27.81
N LYS A 279 9.20 18.19 -28.51
CA LYS A 279 8.95 18.03 -29.95
C LYS A 279 10.18 18.39 -30.80
N LEU A 280 11.01 19.31 -30.34
CA LEU A 280 12.26 19.63 -31.02
C LEU A 280 13.25 18.47 -30.84
N ILE A 281 13.39 17.97 -29.61
CA ILE A 281 14.23 16.82 -29.26
C ILE A 281 13.79 15.56 -30.01
N SER A 282 12.49 15.34 -30.18
CA SER A 282 11.97 14.15 -30.86
C SER A 282 12.36 14.05 -32.34
N LYS A 283 12.82 15.14 -32.97
CA LYS A 283 13.32 15.11 -34.35
C LYS A 283 14.67 14.41 -34.49
N THR A 284 15.44 14.30 -33.41
CA THR A 284 16.71 13.59 -33.40
C THR A 284 16.46 12.08 -33.36
N PRO A 285 17.15 11.28 -34.18
CA PRO A 285 17.09 9.82 -34.12
C PRO A 285 17.41 9.28 -32.72
N GLN A 286 16.86 8.12 -32.37
CA GLN A 286 16.98 7.58 -31.02
C GLN A 286 18.44 7.33 -30.60
N GLU A 287 19.25 6.69 -31.45
CA GLU A 287 20.65 6.37 -31.16
C GLU A 287 21.48 7.64 -30.89
N GLU A 288 21.33 8.67 -31.72
CA GLU A 288 22.00 9.96 -31.53
C GLU A 288 21.52 10.67 -30.25
N LEU A 289 20.23 10.58 -29.94
CA LEU A 289 19.68 11.16 -28.72
C LEU A 289 20.20 10.45 -27.46
N GLU A 290 20.40 9.14 -27.49
CA GLU A 290 21.00 8.37 -26.39
C GLU A 290 22.44 8.84 -26.11
N GLU A 291 23.24 9.07 -27.15
CA GLU A 291 24.60 9.62 -27.02
C GLU A 291 24.60 11.02 -26.42
N LEU A 292 23.71 11.90 -26.90
CA LEU A 292 23.59 13.29 -26.42
C LEU A 292 23.06 13.36 -24.98
N LEU A 293 22.18 12.43 -24.59
CA LEU A 293 21.62 12.37 -23.24
C LEU A 293 22.52 11.65 -22.23
N PHE A 294 23.54 10.91 -22.67
CA PHE A 294 24.36 10.06 -21.79
C PHE A 294 24.89 10.79 -20.56
N ASP A 295 25.42 12.00 -20.74
CA ASP A 295 25.81 12.87 -19.64
C ASP A 295 24.76 13.98 -19.41
N ALA A 296 23.97 13.84 -18.36
CA ALA A 296 22.87 14.76 -18.04
C ALA A 296 23.33 16.22 -17.88
N ALA A 297 24.53 16.45 -17.33
CA ALA A 297 25.06 17.79 -17.12
C ALA A 297 25.44 18.46 -18.45
N THR A 298 26.14 17.72 -19.32
CA THR A 298 26.46 18.17 -20.68
C THR A 298 25.19 18.42 -21.49
N PHE A 299 24.22 17.50 -21.44
CA PHE A 299 22.91 17.71 -22.06
C PHE A 299 22.18 18.93 -21.49
N ALA A 300 22.34 19.28 -20.22
CA ALA A 300 21.65 20.43 -19.64
C ALA A 300 22.32 21.76 -20.00
N ASP A 301 23.66 21.80 -19.99
CA ASP A 301 24.43 23.06 -20.01
C ASP A 301 25.20 23.34 -21.29
N SER A 302 25.47 22.34 -22.12
CA SER A 302 26.30 22.51 -23.31
C SER A 302 25.71 23.53 -24.28
N THR A 303 26.54 24.41 -24.82
CA THR A 303 26.19 25.40 -25.84
C THR A 303 26.68 25.01 -27.23
N GLU A 304 27.16 23.79 -27.41
CA GLU A 304 27.60 23.30 -28.71
C GLU A 304 26.42 23.19 -29.71
N PRO A 305 26.66 23.29 -31.03
CA PRO A 305 25.59 23.34 -32.03
C PRO A 305 24.61 22.16 -31.97
N ALA A 306 25.12 20.94 -31.74
CA ALA A 306 24.29 19.73 -31.63
C ALA A 306 23.27 19.83 -30.50
N TYR A 307 23.69 20.34 -29.34
CA TYR A 307 22.83 20.53 -28.18
C TYR A 307 21.91 21.75 -28.30
N MET A 308 22.37 22.82 -28.96
CA MET A 308 21.54 23.99 -29.22
C MET A 308 20.40 23.69 -30.21
N ALA A 309 20.57 22.70 -31.09
CA ALA A 309 19.51 22.21 -31.96
C ALA A 309 18.38 21.49 -31.19
N LEU A 310 18.64 21.01 -29.97
CA LEU A 310 17.69 20.36 -29.07
C LEU A 310 16.95 21.35 -28.16
N GLY A 311 17.29 22.63 -28.22
CA GLY A 311 16.67 23.70 -27.45
C GLY A 311 17.63 24.44 -26.53
N THR A 312 17.11 25.49 -25.90
CA THR A 312 17.92 26.35 -25.02
C THR A 312 18.43 25.59 -23.79
N PRO A 313 19.61 25.93 -23.23
CA PRO A 313 20.09 25.33 -21.99
C PRO A 313 19.09 25.45 -20.84
N LYS A 314 18.32 26.55 -20.78
CA LYS A 314 17.25 26.72 -19.80
C LYS A 314 16.17 25.64 -19.94
N ALA A 315 15.69 25.39 -21.16
CA ALA A 315 14.68 24.37 -21.42
C ALA A 315 15.22 22.96 -21.13
N ARG A 316 16.44 22.65 -21.55
CA ARG A 316 17.06 21.32 -21.31
C ARG A 316 17.30 21.04 -19.83
N ARG A 317 17.79 22.02 -19.05
CA ARG A 317 17.87 21.92 -17.58
C ARG A 317 16.52 21.62 -16.95
N GLU A 318 15.50 22.33 -17.40
CA GLU A 318 14.16 22.17 -16.82
C GLU A 318 13.59 20.78 -17.13
N LEU A 319 13.76 20.28 -18.35
CA LEU A 319 13.37 18.91 -18.71
C LEU A 319 14.14 17.86 -17.89
N ILE A 320 15.46 17.99 -17.75
CA ILE A 320 16.27 17.09 -16.91
C ILE A 320 15.78 17.12 -15.45
N ARG A 321 15.47 18.31 -14.93
CA ARG A 321 14.97 18.49 -13.56
C ARG A 321 13.58 17.86 -13.36
N GLN A 322 12.69 17.99 -14.34
CA GLN A 322 11.32 17.49 -14.24
C GLN A 322 11.25 15.98 -14.43
N VAL A 323 11.80 15.46 -15.54
CA VAL A 323 11.58 14.07 -15.99
C VAL A 323 12.86 13.24 -16.15
N GLY A 324 14.04 13.82 -15.96
CA GLY A 324 15.32 13.11 -16.05
C GLY A 324 15.66 12.62 -17.47
N GLN A 325 16.80 11.91 -17.60
CA GLN A 325 17.27 11.39 -18.89
C GLN A 325 16.27 10.39 -19.49
N TYR A 326 15.81 9.42 -18.70
CA TYR A 326 14.87 8.41 -19.17
C TYR A 326 13.53 9.01 -19.62
N GLY A 327 13.00 9.98 -18.87
CA GLY A 327 11.74 10.62 -19.24
C GLY A 327 11.85 11.38 -20.56
N ILE A 328 12.94 12.13 -20.79
CA ILE A 328 13.17 12.80 -22.08
C ILE A 328 13.24 11.77 -23.22
N LEU A 329 14.02 10.70 -23.03
CA LEU A 329 14.21 9.65 -24.03
C LEU A 329 12.87 8.98 -24.42
N GLU A 330 12.10 8.55 -23.42
CA GLU A 330 10.84 7.84 -23.65
C GLU A 330 9.76 8.76 -24.22
N ILE A 331 9.63 9.99 -23.72
CA ILE A 331 8.67 10.96 -24.28
C ILE A 331 9.02 11.30 -25.72
N ALA A 332 10.30 11.56 -26.03
CA ALA A 332 10.75 11.83 -27.39
C ALA A 332 10.50 10.63 -28.32
N ARG A 333 10.70 9.40 -27.85
CA ARG A 333 10.37 8.16 -28.58
C ARG A 333 8.89 8.09 -28.92
N GLN A 334 8.01 8.38 -27.97
CA GLN A 334 6.57 8.33 -28.20
C GLN A 334 6.05 9.47 -29.09
N LEU A 335 6.66 10.66 -29.01
CA LEU A 335 6.37 11.75 -29.93
C LEU A 335 6.76 11.41 -31.39
N ARG A 336 7.82 10.62 -31.61
CA ARG A 336 8.18 10.11 -32.95
C ARG A 336 7.17 9.10 -33.50
N GLU A 337 6.46 8.40 -32.63
CA GLU A 337 5.41 7.44 -32.97
C GLU A 337 4.03 8.12 -33.09
N ASP A 338 3.99 9.45 -33.16
CA ASP A 338 2.78 10.29 -33.28
C ASP A 338 1.75 10.07 -32.15
N LYS A 339 2.21 9.69 -30.95
CA LYS A 339 1.35 9.49 -29.78
C LYS A 339 0.84 10.80 -29.19
N THR A 340 -0.41 10.82 -28.74
CA THR A 340 -0.98 11.98 -28.04
C THR A 340 -0.38 12.14 -26.65
N ARG A 341 -0.54 13.32 -26.04
CA ARG A 341 -0.08 13.56 -24.67
C ARG A 341 -0.68 12.52 -23.72
N GLU A 342 -1.98 12.24 -23.84
CA GLU A 342 -2.71 11.28 -23.00
C GLU A 342 -2.15 9.85 -23.15
N GLU A 343 -1.91 9.40 -24.38
CA GLU A 343 -1.31 8.09 -24.63
C GLU A 343 0.09 7.99 -24.00
N ILE A 344 0.90 9.04 -24.11
CA ILE A 344 2.23 9.10 -23.48
C ILE A 344 2.10 8.96 -21.95
N GLY A 345 1.12 9.61 -21.34
CA GLY A 345 0.88 9.52 -19.89
C GLY A 345 0.58 8.10 -19.42
N GLU A 346 -0.26 7.36 -20.14
CA GLU A 346 -0.55 5.95 -19.83
C GLU A 346 0.68 5.05 -20.01
N ILE A 347 1.46 5.27 -21.06
CA ILE A 347 2.69 4.52 -21.34
C ILE A 347 3.75 4.77 -20.26
N LEU A 348 3.92 6.01 -19.82
CA LEU A 348 4.82 6.34 -18.72
C LEU A 348 4.35 5.72 -17.40
N GLN A 349 3.04 5.73 -17.09
CA GLN A 349 2.53 5.06 -15.89
C GLN A 349 2.86 3.56 -15.89
N GLU A 350 2.79 2.91 -17.05
CA GLU A 350 3.15 1.50 -17.22
C GLU A 350 4.66 1.27 -17.10
N LYS A 351 5.46 1.94 -17.95
CA LYS A 351 6.92 1.76 -18.02
C LYS A 351 7.67 2.24 -16.77
N CYS A 352 7.13 3.19 -16.02
CA CYS A 352 7.71 3.67 -14.76
C CYS A 352 7.22 2.90 -13.53
N GLY A 353 6.42 1.84 -13.69
CA GLY A 353 6.02 0.92 -12.62
C GLY A 353 4.88 1.44 -11.73
N ILE A 354 4.35 2.64 -11.98
CA ILE A 354 3.27 3.25 -11.18
C ILE A 354 1.96 2.48 -11.35
N ARG A 355 1.65 2.08 -12.58
CA ARG A 355 0.46 1.28 -12.89
C ARG A 355 0.48 -0.07 -12.19
N ALA A 356 1.62 -0.76 -12.18
CA ALA A 356 1.77 -2.04 -11.49
C ALA A 356 1.51 -1.91 -9.98
N VAL A 357 2.05 -0.85 -9.34
CA VAL A 357 1.80 -0.60 -7.91
C VAL A 357 0.34 -0.21 -7.65
N ARG A 358 -0.28 0.60 -8.52
CA ARG A 358 -1.71 0.92 -8.41
C ARG A 358 -2.58 -0.33 -8.53
N GLU A 359 -2.29 -1.18 -9.51
CA GLU A 359 -3.03 -2.40 -9.76
C GLU A 359 -2.89 -3.39 -8.60
N ILE A 360 -1.71 -3.55 -7.99
CA ILE A 360 -1.58 -4.42 -6.81
C ILE A 360 -2.32 -3.85 -5.59
N LEU A 361 -2.31 -2.53 -5.37
CA LEU A 361 -3.09 -1.89 -4.30
C LEU A 361 -4.60 -2.14 -4.48
N LEU A 362 -5.11 -2.08 -5.70
CA LEU A 362 -6.54 -2.28 -5.97
C LEU A 362 -6.92 -3.76 -6.06
N SER A 363 -6.12 -4.59 -6.72
CA SER A 363 -6.44 -6.01 -6.98
C SER A 363 -6.06 -6.94 -5.84
N HIS A 364 -4.91 -6.74 -5.19
CA HIS A 364 -4.49 -7.58 -4.07
C HIS A 364 -5.04 -7.04 -2.75
N PHE A 365 -4.76 -5.77 -2.44
CA PHE A 365 -5.18 -5.18 -1.18
C PHE A 365 -6.63 -4.71 -1.20
N GLY A 366 -7.16 -4.18 -2.31
CA GLY A 366 -8.57 -3.80 -2.45
C GLY A 366 -9.53 -4.98 -2.20
N ASN A 367 -9.23 -6.13 -2.80
CA ASN A 367 -9.98 -7.37 -2.61
C ASN A 367 -9.87 -7.95 -1.19
N ARG A 368 -8.78 -7.67 -0.47
CA ARG A 368 -8.57 -8.03 0.94
C ARG A 368 -9.02 -6.94 1.92
N THR A 369 -9.33 -5.75 1.43
CA THR A 369 -9.62 -4.57 2.26
C THR A 369 -10.76 -4.87 3.22
N PHE A 370 -11.83 -5.49 2.73
CA PHE A 370 -12.96 -5.86 3.57
C PHE A 370 -12.56 -6.85 4.69
N LEU A 371 -11.74 -7.86 4.37
CA LEU A 371 -11.25 -8.85 5.35
C LEU A 371 -10.30 -8.22 6.38
N ILE A 372 -9.36 -7.39 5.92
CA ILE A 372 -8.39 -6.68 6.77
C ILE A 372 -9.14 -5.75 7.73
N LYS A 373 -10.09 -4.95 7.21
CA LYS A 373 -10.94 -4.06 8.01
C LYS A 373 -11.83 -4.82 8.98
N THR A 374 -12.44 -5.92 8.55
CA THR A 374 -13.25 -6.78 9.43
C THR A 374 -12.45 -7.25 10.64
N ARG A 375 -11.22 -7.72 10.42
CA ARG A 375 -10.35 -8.16 11.51
C ARG A 375 -9.92 -7.01 12.41
N TYR A 376 -9.56 -5.86 11.84
CA TYR A 376 -9.27 -4.65 12.61
C TYR A 376 -10.44 -4.31 13.55
N ILE A 377 -11.65 -4.25 13.01
CA ILE A 377 -12.88 -3.96 13.75
C ILE A 377 -13.09 -4.95 14.90
N PHE A 378 -12.93 -6.25 14.65
CA PHE A 378 -13.10 -7.27 15.68
C PHE A 378 -12.05 -7.15 16.79
N ASN A 379 -10.81 -6.84 16.43
CA ASN A 379 -9.75 -6.61 17.41
C ASN A 379 -10.01 -5.34 18.24
N THR A 380 -10.46 -4.25 17.60
CA THR A 380 -10.81 -3.01 18.30
C THR A 380 -11.98 -3.23 19.26
N ILE A 381 -13.06 -3.90 18.82
CA ILE A 381 -14.20 -4.24 19.68
C ILE A 381 -13.74 -5.08 20.88
N ARG A 382 -12.92 -6.11 20.65
CA ARG A 382 -12.36 -6.95 21.73
C ARG A 382 -11.53 -6.14 22.73
N SER A 383 -10.70 -5.21 22.23
CA SER A 383 -9.86 -4.35 23.07
C SER A 383 -10.71 -3.43 23.97
N VAL A 384 -11.71 -2.76 23.39
CA VAL A 384 -12.63 -1.89 24.14
C VAL A 384 -13.41 -2.70 25.18
N ILE A 385 -13.92 -3.88 24.82
CA ILE A 385 -14.58 -4.78 25.78
C ILE A 385 -13.64 -5.19 26.92
N ALA A 386 -12.37 -5.48 26.63
CA ALA A 386 -11.38 -5.84 27.65
C ALA A 386 -11.11 -4.66 28.61
N GLN A 387 -11.03 -3.43 28.11
CA GLN A 387 -10.87 -2.22 28.93
C GLN A 387 -12.10 -1.98 29.82
N ILE A 388 -13.30 -2.09 29.26
CA ILE A 388 -14.55 -1.97 30.00
C ILE A 388 -14.61 -2.99 31.16
N ARG A 389 -14.19 -4.24 30.90
CA ARG A 389 -14.10 -5.29 31.92
C ARG A 389 -13.06 -4.96 33.00
N LYS A 390 -11.89 -4.43 32.62
CA LYS A 390 -10.79 -4.05 33.54
C LYS A 390 -11.21 -2.91 34.49
N ASN A 391 -12.02 -1.96 34.01
CA ASN A 391 -12.49 -0.81 34.79
C ASN A 391 -13.57 -1.16 35.84
N GLY A 392 -14.03 -2.43 35.92
CA GLY A 392 -14.82 -2.97 37.04
C GLY A 392 -16.25 -2.45 37.21
N ALA A 393 -16.64 -1.37 36.51
CA ALA A 393 -17.88 -0.62 36.72
C ALA A 393 -19.02 -0.98 35.74
N SER A 394 -19.07 -2.22 35.24
CA SER A 394 -20.10 -2.63 34.27
C SER A 394 -21.26 -3.38 34.92
N GLY A 395 -22.49 -2.88 34.75
CA GLY A 395 -23.73 -3.53 35.18
C GLY A 395 -23.95 -4.90 34.53
N ARG A 396 -24.91 -5.69 35.06
CA ARG A 396 -25.21 -7.05 34.54
C ARG A 396 -25.57 -7.02 33.04
N GLN A 397 -26.32 -6.01 32.61
CA GLN A 397 -26.71 -5.83 31.21
C GLN A 397 -25.47 -5.60 30.32
N MET A 398 -24.57 -4.71 30.71
CA MET A 398 -23.34 -4.43 29.97
C MET A 398 -22.43 -5.67 29.85
N ARG A 399 -22.30 -6.46 30.91
CA ARG A 399 -21.55 -7.72 30.84
C ARG A 399 -22.14 -8.71 29.84
N GLY A 400 -23.47 -8.85 29.84
CA GLY A 400 -24.18 -9.70 28.88
C GLY A 400 -24.00 -9.23 27.43
N ILE A 401 -24.02 -7.91 27.18
CA ILE A 401 -23.73 -7.35 25.85
C ILE A 401 -22.30 -7.69 25.43
N CYS A 402 -21.32 -7.47 26.31
CA CYS A 402 -19.92 -7.78 26.02
C CYS A 402 -19.70 -9.28 25.71
N GLU A 403 -20.29 -10.18 26.49
CA GLU A 403 -20.21 -11.64 26.27
C GLU A 403 -20.83 -12.03 24.92
N GLN A 404 -22.05 -11.56 24.65
CA GLN A 404 -22.75 -11.85 23.41
C GLN A 404 -21.99 -11.33 22.18
N LEU A 405 -21.36 -10.15 22.27
CA LEU A 405 -20.55 -9.60 21.18
C LEU A 405 -19.29 -10.42 20.91
N LEU A 406 -18.60 -10.87 21.96
CA LEU A 406 -17.43 -11.73 21.82
C LEU A 406 -17.81 -13.08 21.19
N GLU A 407 -18.90 -13.70 21.65
CA GLU A 407 -19.43 -14.94 21.07
C GLU A 407 -19.78 -14.77 19.58
N ASN A 408 -20.51 -13.71 19.22
CA ASN A 408 -20.85 -13.44 17.81
C ASN A 408 -19.59 -13.25 16.93
N ILE A 409 -18.55 -12.59 17.46
CA ILE A 409 -17.28 -12.42 16.75
C ILE A 409 -16.58 -13.77 16.57
N ASP A 410 -16.52 -14.58 17.63
CA ASP A 410 -15.87 -15.90 17.62
C ASP A 410 -16.59 -16.86 16.67
N ASP A 411 -17.92 -16.85 16.66
CA ASP A 411 -18.77 -17.62 15.75
C ASP A 411 -18.54 -17.21 14.29
N LEU A 412 -18.45 -15.91 14.00
CA LEU A 412 -18.18 -15.47 12.64
C LEU A 412 -16.77 -15.85 12.18
N MET A 413 -15.77 -15.64 13.03
CA MET A 413 -14.37 -16.02 12.75
C MET A 413 -14.21 -17.53 12.55
N SER A 414 -15.04 -18.35 13.19
CA SER A 414 -15.01 -19.81 13.11
C SER A 414 -15.97 -20.41 12.07
N SER A 415 -16.89 -19.65 11.50
CA SER A 415 -17.83 -20.12 10.48
C SER A 415 -17.42 -19.72 9.06
N VAL A 416 -16.82 -18.54 8.89
CA VAL A 416 -16.47 -18.00 7.58
C VAL A 416 -15.11 -18.51 7.10
N GLN A 417 -15.11 -19.17 5.95
CA GLN A 417 -13.90 -19.77 5.37
C GLN A 417 -12.79 -18.75 5.06
N THR A 418 -13.14 -17.61 4.46
CA THR A 418 -12.14 -16.57 4.11
C THR A 418 -11.49 -15.91 5.34
N LEU A 419 -12.19 -15.88 6.49
CA LEU A 419 -11.60 -15.40 7.75
C LEU A 419 -10.63 -16.44 8.33
N LYS A 420 -10.93 -17.74 8.18
CA LYS A 420 -10.01 -18.83 8.56
C LYS A 420 -8.75 -18.84 7.70
N GLU A 421 -8.89 -18.71 6.37
CA GLU A 421 -7.75 -18.61 5.44
C GLU A 421 -6.82 -17.46 5.86
N LEU A 422 -7.39 -16.30 6.16
CA LEU A 422 -6.62 -15.14 6.59
C LEU A 422 -5.95 -15.35 7.97
N LYS A 423 -6.62 -16.05 8.89
CA LYS A 423 -6.05 -16.42 10.21
C LYS A 423 -4.83 -17.32 10.04
N VAL A 424 -4.94 -18.39 9.26
CA VAL A 424 -3.82 -19.34 9.09
C VAL A 424 -2.66 -18.69 8.33
N LEU A 425 -2.95 -17.79 7.38
CA LEU A 425 -1.96 -16.96 6.70
C LEU A 425 -1.17 -16.07 7.68
N GLN A 426 -1.83 -15.47 8.67
CA GLN A 426 -1.12 -14.75 9.73
C GLN A 426 -0.23 -15.65 10.57
N LEU A 427 -0.73 -16.82 10.98
CA LEU A 427 0.08 -17.76 11.74
C LEU A 427 1.36 -18.12 10.98
N TYR A 428 1.27 -18.26 9.64
CA TYR A 428 2.43 -18.49 8.79
C TYR A 428 3.41 -17.33 8.83
N TYR A 429 2.96 -16.10 8.54
CA TYR A 429 3.86 -14.93 8.53
C TYR A 429 4.45 -14.58 9.89
N ASN A 430 3.72 -14.85 10.98
CA ASN A 430 4.21 -14.66 12.34
C ASN A 430 5.14 -15.80 12.80
N GLY A 431 5.44 -16.77 11.94
CA GLY A 431 6.32 -17.91 12.24
C GLY A 431 5.71 -18.97 13.17
N GLN A 432 4.41 -18.87 13.47
CA GLN A 432 3.64 -19.80 14.32
C GLN A 432 3.15 -21.04 13.53
N LEU A 433 3.10 -20.95 12.21
CA LEU A 433 2.84 -22.05 11.29
C LEU A 433 4.05 -22.20 10.35
N LYS A 434 4.57 -23.42 10.24
CA LYS A 434 5.69 -23.75 9.35
C LYS A 434 5.34 -24.99 8.54
N PHE A 435 5.71 -24.96 7.28
CA PHE A 435 5.64 -26.11 6.39
C PHE A 435 7.04 -26.67 6.21
N THR A 436 7.17 -28.00 6.24
CA THR A 436 8.45 -28.67 6.01
C THR A 436 8.66 -29.04 4.54
N ASP A 437 7.58 -29.08 3.77
CA ASP A 437 7.58 -29.35 2.32
C ASP A 437 7.28 -28.04 1.58
N ASP A 438 8.17 -27.67 0.65
CA ASP A 438 8.02 -26.48 -0.19
C ASP A 438 6.74 -26.52 -1.03
N ARG A 439 6.30 -27.71 -1.46
CA ARG A 439 5.06 -27.89 -2.23
C ARG A 439 3.83 -27.60 -1.39
N GLU A 440 3.83 -28.04 -0.13
CA GLU A 440 2.75 -27.75 0.82
C GLU A 440 2.66 -26.25 1.11
N GLN A 441 3.82 -25.61 1.29
CA GLN A 441 3.89 -24.16 1.46
C GLN A 441 3.34 -23.42 0.24
N GLU A 442 3.71 -23.86 -0.97
CA GLU A 442 3.27 -23.21 -2.19
C GLU A 442 1.76 -23.35 -2.40
N ASP A 443 1.21 -24.55 -2.16
CA ASP A 443 -0.24 -24.80 -2.16
C ASP A 443 -0.98 -23.93 -1.15
N PHE A 444 -0.41 -23.75 0.04
CA PHE A 444 -0.95 -22.87 1.07
C PHE A 444 -1.00 -21.41 0.62
N LEU A 445 0.09 -20.89 0.06
CA LEU A 445 0.16 -19.51 -0.43
C LEU A 445 -0.78 -19.30 -1.63
N ARG A 446 -0.92 -20.28 -2.53
CA ARG A 446 -1.88 -20.24 -3.65
C ARG A 446 -3.32 -20.16 -3.18
N VAL A 447 -3.76 -21.09 -2.34
CA VAL A 447 -5.16 -21.15 -1.94
C VAL A 447 -5.57 -20.00 -1.02
N THR A 448 -4.65 -19.46 -0.21
CA THR A 448 -4.89 -18.21 0.56
C THR A 448 -4.84 -16.95 -0.31
N GLY A 449 -4.52 -17.10 -1.59
CA GLY A 449 -4.64 -16.08 -2.63
C GLY A 449 -3.45 -15.13 -2.73
N GLU A 450 -2.27 -15.51 -2.23
CA GLU A 450 -1.03 -14.72 -2.37
C GLU A 450 -0.58 -14.58 -3.83
N TYR A 451 -0.97 -15.51 -4.70
CA TYR A 451 -0.63 -15.48 -6.12
C TYR A 451 -1.78 -15.04 -7.03
N GLY A 452 -2.92 -14.65 -6.46
CA GLY A 452 -4.13 -14.31 -7.19
C GLY A 452 -5.36 -15.04 -6.65
N ARG A 453 -6.55 -14.63 -7.11
CA ARG A 453 -7.84 -15.18 -6.64
C ARG A 453 -8.58 -15.99 -7.70
N SER A 454 -8.07 -16.03 -8.93
CA SER A 454 -8.67 -16.88 -9.95
C SER A 454 -8.57 -18.35 -9.54
N PRO A 455 -9.51 -19.21 -9.96
CA PRO A 455 -9.39 -20.65 -9.77
C PRO A 455 -8.03 -21.18 -10.26
N GLU A 456 -7.53 -20.66 -11.37
CA GLU A 456 -6.23 -21.00 -11.94
C GLU A 456 -5.07 -20.67 -10.97
N ASP A 457 -5.01 -19.43 -10.47
CA ASP A 457 -3.95 -19.00 -9.55
C ASP A 457 -3.99 -19.80 -8.23
N ARG A 458 -5.20 -20.03 -7.69
CA ARG A 458 -5.40 -20.76 -6.42
C ARG A 458 -5.11 -22.26 -6.53
N LEU A 459 -5.28 -22.84 -7.72
CA LEU A 459 -4.97 -24.25 -7.99
C LEU A 459 -3.55 -24.45 -8.54
N GLY A 460 -2.84 -23.36 -8.91
CA GLY A 460 -1.53 -23.43 -9.53
C GLY A 460 -1.57 -23.89 -10.99
N MET A 461 -2.67 -23.62 -11.69
CA MET A 461 -2.94 -24.06 -13.05
C MET A 461 -2.65 -22.93 -14.06
N PRO A 462 -2.27 -23.24 -15.32
CA PRO A 462 -2.06 -22.22 -16.34
C PRO A 462 -3.32 -21.41 -16.62
N LYS A 463 -3.17 -20.10 -16.92
CA LYS A 463 -4.28 -19.25 -17.36
C LYS A 463 -4.93 -19.83 -18.62
N GLY A 464 -6.27 -19.87 -18.65
CA GLY A 464 -7.03 -20.47 -19.75
C GLY A 464 -7.22 -21.99 -19.63
N SER A 465 -6.91 -22.58 -18.47
CA SER A 465 -7.26 -23.97 -18.16
C SER A 465 -8.78 -24.16 -18.25
N THR A 466 -9.19 -25.31 -18.79
CA THR A 466 -10.63 -25.65 -18.89
C THR A 466 -11.23 -25.92 -17.51
N VAL A 467 -12.54 -25.71 -17.36
CA VAL A 467 -13.25 -25.97 -16.09
C VAL A 467 -13.05 -27.42 -15.62
N ALA A 468 -13.06 -28.39 -16.53
CA ALA A 468 -12.80 -29.80 -16.20
C ALA A 468 -11.37 -30.06 -15.68
N GLN A 469 -10.35 -29.38 -16.24
CA GLN A 469 -8.98 -29.47 -15.72
C GLN A 469 -8.87 -28.87 -14.32
N LEU A 470 -9.56 -27.76 -14.07
CA LEU A 470 -9.59 -27.10 -12.76
C LEU A 470 -10.34 -27.94 -11.72
N GLU A 471 -11.46 -28.57 -12.10
CA GLU A 471 -12.20 -29.51 -11.23
C GLU A 471 -11.31 -30.69 -10.80
N GLY A 472 -10.64 -31.33 -11.76
CA GLY A 472 -9.73 -32.44 -11.47
C GLY A 472 -8.60 -32.05 -10.52
N ALA A 473 -7.97 -30.90 -10.77
CA ALA A 473 -6.92 -30.37 -9.89
C ALA A 473 -7.47 -30.06 -8.47
N ALA A 474 -8.65 -29.45 -8.37
CA ALA A 474 -9.28 -29.17 -7.08
C ALA A 474 -9.57 -30.46 -6.30
N ARG A 475 -10.08 -31.51 -6.97
CA ARG A 475 -10.35 -32.81 -6.36
C ARG A 475 -9.09 -33.47 -5.78
N GLU A 476 -7.98 -33.42 -6.52
CA GLU A 476 -6.70 -33.93 -6.04
C GLU A 476 -6.21 -33.17 -4.80
N LYS A 477 -6.31 -31.84 -4.80
CA LYS A 477 -5.95 -31.00 -3.65
C LYS A 477 -6.84 -31.27 -2.43
N VAL A 478 -8.15 -31.47 -2.62
CA VAL A 478 -9.08 -31.86 -1.55
C VAL A 478 -8.62 -33.16 -0.88
N ALA A 479 -8.35 -34.20 -1.66
CA ALA A 479 -7.92 -35.50 -1.14
C ALA A 479 -6.59 -35.39 -0.37
N LEU A 480 -5.62 -34.66 -0.92
CA LEU A 480 -4.33 -34.42 -0.28
C LEU A 480 -4.49 -33.75 1.09
N TRP A 481 -5.20 -32.62 1.15
CA TRP A 481 -5.29 -31.81 2.36
C TRP A 481 -6.20 -32.42 3.43
N HIS A 482 -7.23 -33.20 3.07
CA HIS A 482 -7.98 -34.01 4.04
C HIS A 482 -7.11 -35.09 4.70
N GLY A 483 -6.25 -35.76 3.91
CA GLY A 483 -5.30 -36.73 4.44
C GLY A 483 -4.36 -36.10 5.46
N LYS A 484 -3.87 -34.89 5.17
CA LYS A 484 -2.99 -34.11 6.08
C LYS A 484 -3.71 -33.63 7.33
N ALA A 485 -4.95 -33.16 7.20
CA ALA A 485 -5.78 -32.73 8.33
C ALA A 485 -6.08 -33.87 9.33
N SER A 486 -6.09 -35.12 8.86
CA SER A 486 -6.38 -36.30 9.68
C SER A 486 -5.12 -36.90 10.35
N GLY A 487 -3.94 -36.27 10.18
CA GLY A 487 -2.67 -36.77 10.68
C GLY A 487 -2.50 -36.59 12.20
N PHE A 488 -2.28 -37.69 12.93
CA PHE A 488 -2.22 -37.70 14.41
C PHE A 488 -0.92 -37.14 15.03
N MET A 489 0.17 -36.95 14.27
CA MET A 489 1.48 -36.49 14.78
C MET A 489 1.84 -35.04 14.45
N LEU A 490 0.88 -34.25 13.96
CA LEU A 490 1.13 -32.88 13.49
C LEU A 490 0.72 -31.85 14.55
N SER A 491 1.32 -30.65 14.52
CA SER A 491 0.97 -29.59 15.45
C SER A 491 -0.48 -29.13 15.26
N GLY A 492 -1.12 -28.65 16.33
CA GLY A 492 -2.50 -28.14 16.24
C GLY A 492 -2.66 -27.02 15.21
N THR A 493 -1.67 -26.13 15.07
CA THR A 493 -1.67 -25.06 14.07
C THR A 493 -1.56 -25.59 12.64
N TYR A 494 -0.80 -26.65 12.41
CA TYR A 494 -0.71 -27.30 11.10
C TYR A 494 -2.03 -28.01 10.76
N VAL A 495 -2.62 -28.74 11.71
CA VAL A 495 -3.91 -29.43 11.51
C VAL A 495 -5.03 -28.43 11.20
N GLU A 496 -5.06 -27.30 11.90
CA GLU A 496 -5.99 -26.20 11.61
C GLU A 496 -5.77 -25.63 10.20
N ALA A 497 -4.52 -25.41 9.80
CA ALA A 497 -4.19 -24.96 8.45
C ALA A 497 -4.62 -25.99 7.39
N ALA A 498 -4.25 -27.25 7.54
CA ALA A 498 -4.61 -28.32 6.60
C ALA A 498 -6.14 -28.47 6.47
N SER A 499 -6.87 -28.40 7.58
CA SER A 499 -8.35 -28.44 7.58
C SER A 499 -8.96 -27.24 6.85
N THR A 500 -8.36 -26.06 7.04
CA THR A 500 -8.77 -24.83 6.34
C THR A 500 -8.53 -25.00 4.84
N LEU A 501 -7.35 -25.46 4.44
CA LEU A 501 -6.99 -25.66 3.04
C LEU A 501 -7.89 -26.67 2.35
N ALA A 502 -8.13 -27.83 2.99
CA ALA A 502 -9.03 -28.86 2.48
C ALA A 502 -10.41 -28.28 2.15
N ARG A 503 -11.00 -27.52 3.09
CA ARG A 503 -12.31 -26.90 2.92
C ARG A 503 -12.32 -25.80 1.84
N SER A 504 -11.23 -25.05 1.68
CA SER A 504 -11.11 -24.06 0.59
C SER A 504 -11.06 -24.72 -0.78
N TYR A 505 -10.29 -25.80 -0.93
CA TYR A 505 -10.27 -26.59 -2.16
C TYR A 505 -11.62 -27.27 -2.40
N GLU A 506 -12.32 -27.71 -1.35
CA GLU A 506 -13.64 -28.33 -1.45
C GLU A 506 -14.70 -27.36 -1.98
N GLN A 507 -14.70 -26.12 -1.48
CA GLN A 507 -15.57 -25.07 -1.99
C GLN A 507 -15.32 -24.76 -3.47
N MET A 508 -14.05 -24.71 -3.89
CA MET A 508 -13.70 -24.53 -5.30
C MET A 508 -14.14 -25.72 -6.14
N TYR A 509 -13.88 -26.94 -5.66
CA TYR A 509 -14.30 -28.18 -6.32
C TYR A 509 -15.81 -28.21 -6.56
N TYR A 510 -16.64 -27.95 -5.54
CA TYR A 510 -18.10 -27.97 -5.73
C TYR A 510 -18.59 -26.91 -6.71
N HIS A 511 -17.99 -25.71 -6.68
CA HIS A 511 -18.32 -24.66 -7.62
C HIS A 511 -17.96 -25.05 -9.06
N LEU A 512 -16.76 -25.59 -9.27
CA LEU A 512 -16.28 -26.04 -10.58
C LEU A 512 -17.08 -27.24 -11.08
N ASN A 513 -17.42 -28.20 -10.22
CA ASN A 513 -18.23 -29.35 -10.58
C ASN A 513 -19.63 -28.94 -11.07
N ALA A 514 -20.27 -27.97 -10.40
CA ALA A 514 -21.55 -27.44 -10.84
C ALA A 514 -21.47 -26.80 -12.25
N LEU A 515 -20.34 -26.15 -12.58
CA LEU A 515 -20.11 -25.56 -13.91
C LEU A 515 -19.73 -26.58 -14.99
N VAL A 516 -19.33 -27.80 -14.62
CA VAL A 516 -19.06 -28.91 -15.56
C VAL A 516 -20.34 -29.68 -15.88
N GLU A 517 -21.28 -29.71 -14.94
CA GLU A 517 -22.59 -30.36 -15.10
C GLU A 517 -23.60 -29.52 -15.91
N GLU A 518 -23.37 -28.20 -16.04
CA GLU A 518 -24.06 -27.27 -16.96
C GLU A 518 -23.46 -27.27 -18.37
#